data_AF-A0A820R4H5-F1
#
_entry.id   AF-A0A820R4H5-F1
#
_cell.length_a   1.000
_cell.length_b   1.000
_cell.length_c   1.000
_cell.angle_alpha   90.00
_cell.angle_beta   90.00
_cell.angle_gamma   90.00
#
_symmetry.space_group_name_H-M   'P 1'
#
loop_
_entity.id
_entity.type
_entity.pdbx_description
1 polymer ?
#
loop_
_entity_poly.entity_id
_entity_poly.type
_entity_poly.pdbx_seq_one_letter_code
_entity_poly.pdbx_strand_id
1 'polypeptide(L)'
;MLHDSDGNEEHTTGSVNEKVAEKKPNDGIKDKCQCTNGCSVRSCSCFESGSGCNSSCGCSPSCQNLFNHLDYFFGENHRLSAHSCFAKWLMNHSKNANGFETIDRDKLRKRLMKAAKQVEAFDDDDLQEWLEEWRTIDESEKLAHTQQLFRLLISDHSSSFYYSFCDNGVFDEDCHWHCVKCQKCVEWRFWHCNRCNKCTYFKEEEFLLEYMQHWNFLLGTYGVSSPCERCGRM
;
A
#
# COMPACT_ATOMS: atom_id res chain seq x y z
N MET A 1 56.13 21.17 -37.65
CA MET A 1 56.50 19.75 -37.79
C MET A 1 56.05 19.09 -36.50
N LEU A 2 54.80 18.62 -36.44
CA LEU A 2 54.39 17.23 -36.70
C LEU A 2 55.25 16.23 -35.90
N HIS A 3 54.72 15.71 -34.80
CA HIS A 3 54.28 14.30 -34.73
C HIS A 3 53.55 14.01 -33.41
N ASP A 4 52.38 13.37 -33.59
CA ASP A 4 51.51 12.75 -32.62
C ASP A 4 52.18 11.60 -31.86
N SER A 5 51.66 11.23 -30.68
CA SER A 5 51.27 9.85 -30.36
C SER A 5 50.56 9.75 -29.00
N ASP A 6 49.45 9.01 -29.04
CA ASP A 6 48.44 8.77 -28.02
C ASP A 6 48.88 7.87 -26.85
N GLY A 7 48.15 7.97 -25.73
CA GLY A 7 48.20 7.04 -24.61
C GLY A 7 46.92 7.13 -23.76
N ASN A 8 45.96 6.28 -24.11
CA ASN A 8 44.60 6.14 -23.60
C ASN A 8 44.56 5.28 -22.32
N GLU A 9 43.99 5.75 -21.21
CA GLU A 9 43.55 4.90 -20.10
C GLU A 9 42.07 5.18 -19.78
N GLU A 10 41.22 4.26 -20.24
CA GLU A 10 39.80 4.18 -19.94
C GLU A 10 39.60 3.71 -18.49
N HIS A 11 39.14 4.61 -17.62
CA HIS A 11 38.61 4.24 -16.32
C HIS A 11 37.17 3.75 -16.49
N THR A 12 37.00 2.43 -16.50
CA THR A 12 35.70 1.76 -16.49
C THR A 12 35.07 1.87 -15.09
N THR A 13 34.04 2.72 -14.95
CA THR A 13 33.19 2.73 -13.76
C THR A 13 32.17 1.60 -13.88
N GLY A 14 32.36 0.56 -13.06
CA GLY A 14 31.44 -0.57 -12.96
C GLY A 14 30.04 -0.11 -12.55
N SER A 15 29.09 -0.35 -13.45
CA SER A 15 27.65 -0.20 -13.21
C SER A 15 27.23 -1.22 -12.14
N VAL A 16 26.85 -0.73 -10.97
CA VAL A 16 26.20 -1.51 -9.92
C VAL A 16 24.77 -1.76 -10.38
N ASN A 17 24.48 -2.99 -10.81
CA ASN A 17 23.12 -3.44 -11.09
C ASN A 17 22.36 -3.61 -9.77
N GLU A 18 21.65 -2.56 -9.38
CA GLU A 18 20.66 -2.57 -8.32
C GLU A 18 19.48 -3.47 -8.73
N LYS A 19 19.36 -4.61 -8.04
CA LYS A 19 18.29 -5.59 -8.28
C LYS A 19 17.02 -5.13 -7.59
N VAL A 20 16.15 -4.47 -8.34
CA VAL A 20 14.77 -4.18 -7.92
C VAL A 20 14.00 -5.49 -7.82
N ALA A 21 13.54 -5.82 -6.61
CA ALA A 21 12.60 -6.92 -6.41
C ALA A 21 11.28 -6.55 -7.12
N GLU A 22 10.86 -7.38 -8.07
CA GLU A 22 9.58 -7.18 -8.76
C GLU A 22 8.43 -7.24 -7.73
N LYS A 23 7.65 -6.15 -7.68
CA LYS A 23 6.45 -5.99 -6.85
C LYS A 23 5.53 -7.20 -7.01
N LYS A 24 5.01 -7.71 -5.89
CA LYS A 24 3.95 -8.74 -5.85
C LYS A 24 2.78 -8.33 -6.76
N PRO A 25 2.11 -9.30 -7.43
CA PRO A 25 1.10 -8.99 -8.43
C PRO A 25 -0.01 -8.16 -7.82
N ASN A 26 -0.11 -6.93 -8.31
CA ASN A 26 -1.26 -6.08 -8.15
C ASN A 26 -2.39 -6.78 -8.93
N ASP A 27 -3.28 -7.50 -8.24
CA ASP A 27 -4.54 -7.95 -8.82
C ASP A 27 -5.25 -6.68 -9.29
N GLY A 28 -5.13 -6.42 -10.60
CA GLY A 28 -5.31 -5.10 -11.19
C GLY A 28 -6.49 -4.35 -10.61
N ILE A 29 -6.24 -3.08 -10.27
CA ILE A 29 -7.25 -2.12 -9.82
C ILE A 29 -8.50 -2.33 -10.67
N LYS A 30 -9.54 -2.93 -10.08
CA LYS A 30 -10.83 -3.03 -10.75
C LYS A 30 -11.44 -1.63 -10.69
N ASP A 31 -11.07 -0.81 -11.67
CA ASP A 31 -11.39 0.62 -11.78
C ASP A 31 -12.88 0.97 -11.71
N LYS A 32 -13.75 -0.04 -11.83
CA LYS A 32 -15.20 0.13 -11.73
C LYS A 32 -15.89 -1.09 -11.15
N CYS A 33 -16.70 -0.87 -10.12
CA CYS A 33 -17.63 -1.88 -9.64
C CYS A 33 -18.87 -1.98 -10.55
N GLN A 34 -19.51 -3.15 -10.58
CA GLN A 34 -20.78 -3.38 -11.29
C GLN A 34 -21.99 -3.42 -10.33
N CYS A 35 -21.81 -2.95 -9.10
CA CYS A 35 -22.84 -3.02 -8.07
C CYS A 35 -23.99 -2.09 -8.39
N THR A 36 -25.23 -2.53 -8.19
CA THR A 36 -26.44 -1.68 -8.28
C THR A 36 -26.96 -1.26 -6.90
N ASN A 37 -26.45 -1.88 -5.83
CA ASN A 37 -26.98 -1.75 -4.46
C ASN A 37 -26.16 -0.79 -3.57
N GLY A 38 -25.58 0.26 -4.15
CA GLY A 38 -24.99 1.36 -3.37
C GLY A 38 -23.66 1.08 -2.64
N CYS A 39 -22.96 -0.04 -2.87
CA CYS A 39 -21.54 -0.22 -2.44
C CYS A 39 -21.23 0.03 -0.95
N SER A 40 -22.17 -0.23 -0.04
CA SER A 40 -21.97 -0.04 1.42
C SER A 40 -21.29 -1.23 2.12
N VAL A 41 -20.93 -2.27 1.36
CA VAL A 41 -20.38 -3.53 1.87
C VAL A 41 -19.24 -4.04 1.00
N ARG A 42 -18.48 -5.00 1.54
CA ARG A 42 -17.28 -5.59 0.93
C ARG A 42 -17.50 -6.40 -0.36
N SER A 43 -18.74 -6.59 -0.81
CA SER A 43 -18.99 -7.20 -2.13
C SER A 43 -18.71 -6.24 -3.29
N CYS A 44 -18.61 -4.93 -3.02
CA CYS A 44 -18.11 -3.96 -4.00
C CYS A 44 -16.57 -4.03 -4.08
N SER A 45 -16.04 -4.14 -5.29
CA SER A 45 -14.60 -4.18 -5.52
C SER A 45 -13.89 -2.90 -5.06
N CYS A 46 -14.48 -1.73 -5.31
CA CYS A 46 -13.93 -0.45 -4.85
C CYS A 46 -13.93 -0.38 -3.31
N PHE A 47 -14.99 -0.86 -2.67
CA PHE A 47 -15.07 -0.89 -1.20
C PHE A 47 -14.05 -1.89 -0.61
N GLU A 48 -13.88 -3.05 -1.23
CA GLU A 48 -12.88 -4.05 -0.82
C GLU A 48 -11.45 -3.51 -0.94
N SER A 49 -11.17 -2.73 -1.99
CA SER A 49 -9.85 -2.12 -2.25
C SER A 49 -9.58 -0.84 -1.46
N GLY A 50 -10.54 -0.32 -0.69
CA GLY A 50 -10.37 0.95 0.02
C GLY A 50 -10.38 2.18 -0.91
N SER A 51 -10.98 2.07 -2.09
CA SER A 51 -11.06 3.13 -3.10
C SER A 51 -12.47 3.68 -3.23
N GLY A 52 -12.60 4.97 -3.53
CA GLY A 52 -13.87 5.58 -3.90
C GLY A 52 -14.43 5.01 -5.21
N CYS A 53 -15.76 4.95 -5.31
CA CYS A 53 -16.43 4.75 -6.59
C CYS A 53 -16.46 6.06 -7.37
N ASN A 54 -16.40 5.97 -8.70
CA ASN A 54 -16.50 7.11 -9.61
C ASN A 54 -17.74 7.01 -10.51
N SER A 55 -17.92 7.98 -11.41
CA SER A 55 -19.06 8.04 -12.34
C SER A 55 -19.12 6.85 -13.33
N SER A 56 -18.02 6.11 -13.51
CA SER A 56 -17.96 4.90 -14.35
C SER A 56 -18.42 3.63 -13.62
N CYS A 57 -18.70 3.70 -12.31
CA CYS A 57 -19.20 2.58 -11.52
C CYS A 57 -20.72 2.41 -11.71
N GLY A 58 -21.18 1.15 -11.77
CA GLY A 58 -22.60 0.82 -11.91
C GLY A 58 -23.49 1.24 -10.73
N CYS A 59 -22.88 1.66 -9.62
CA CYS A 59 -23.60 2.07 -8.40
C CYS A 59 -24.01 3.55 -8.40
N SER A 60 -23.55 4.33 -9.38
CA SER A 60 -23.94 5.73 -9.54
C SER A 60 -25.41 5.84 -9.99
N PRO A 61 -26.20 6.80 -9.47
CA PRO A 61 -25.82 7.90 -8.57
C PRO A 61 -25.96 7.59 -7.07
N SER A 62 -26.57 6.46 -6.71
CA SER A 62 -26.95 6.12 -5.33
C SER A 62 -25.84 5.43 -4.53
N CYS A 63 -24.58 5.74 -4.84
CA CYS A 63 -23.44 5.10 -4.21
C CYS A 63 -23.26 5.57 -2.75
N GLN A 64 -23.13 4.61 -1.85
CA GLN A 64 -22.90 4.78 -0.41
C GLN A 64 -21.54 4.19 0.00
N ASN A 65 -20.60 4.09 -0.94
CA ASN A 65 -19.23 3.68 -0.64
C ASN A 65 -18.60 4.72 0.28
N LEU A 66 -18.23 4.30 1.49
CA LEU A 66 -17.57 5.12 2.51
C LEU A 66 -16.31 5.81 1.98
N PHE A 67 -15.58 5.17 1.06
CA PHE A 67 -14.34 5.68 0.49
C PHE A 67 -14.54 6.78 -0.57
N ASN A 68 -15.78 7.16 -0.88
CA ASN A 68 -16.05 8.35 -1.70
C ASN A 68 -15.66 9.65 -0.99
N HIS A 69 -15.50 9.60 0.33
CA HIS A 69 -15.22 10.75 1.19
C HIS A 69 -13.76 10.78 1.69
N LEU A 70 -12.84 10.18 0.93
CA LEU A 70 -11.41 10.18 1.27
C LEU A 70 -10.78 11.57 1.19
N ASP A 71 -11.42 12.52 0.50
CA ASP A 71 -11.07 13.94 0.49
C ASP A 71 -11.06 14.56 1.90
N TYR A 72 -11.90 14.07 2.80
CA TYR A 72 -11.88 14.45 4.22
C TYR A 72 -10.50 14.22 4.86
N PHE A 73 -9.79 13.18 4.45
CA PHE A 73 -8.45 12.85 4.93
C PHE A 73 -7.35 13.39 4.02
N PHE A 74 -7.50 13.27 2.71
CA PHE A 74 -6.41 13.50 1.75
C PHE A 74 -6.47 14.85 1.04
N GLY A 75 -7.51 15.65 1.28
CA GLY A 75 -7.76 16.88 0.51
C GLY A 75 -8.33 16.57 -0.88
N GLU A 76 -8.39 17.58 -1.75
CA GLU A 76 -8.92 17.46 -3.12
C GLU A 76 -7.97 16.67 -4.05
N ASN A 77 -7.73 15.40 -3.74
CA ASN A 77 -6.98 14.47 -4.57
C ASN A 77 -7.79 13.17 -4.73
N HIS A 78 -8.74 13.20 -5.66
CA HIS A 78 -9.70 12.13 -5.92
C HIS A 78 -9.11 10.82 -6.47
N ARG A 79 -7.78 10.73 -6.61
CA ARG A 79 -7.09 9.54 -7.15
C ARG A 79 -6.52 8.63 -6.06
N LEU A 80 -6.55 9.06 -4.81
CA LEU A 80 -5.96 8.30 -3.71
C LEU A 80 -6.94 7.27 -3.14
N SER A 81 -6.45 6.05 -2.95
CA SER A 81 -7.09 5.01 -2.12
C SER A 81 -6.56 5.05 -0.69
N ALA A 82 -7.33 4.51 0.24
CA ALA A 82 -6.85 4.23 1.58
C ALA A 82 -5.95 2.99 1.56
N HIS A 83 -4.79 3.05 2.22
CA HIS A 83 -3.98 1.86 2.43
C HIS A 83 -4.83 0.78 3.13
N SER A 84 -4.65 -0.48 2.74
CA SER A 84 -5.54 -1.58 3.14
C SER A 84 -5.68 -1.76 4.67
N CYS A 85 -4.66 -1.41 5.46
CA CYS A 85 -4.77 -1.36 6.92
C CYS A 85 -5.66 -0.22 7.41
N PHE A 86 -5.50 0.99 6.87
CA PHE A 86 -6.34 2.14 7.19
C PHE A 86 -7.78 1.92 6.74
N ALA A 87 -7.99 1.35 5.54
CA ALA A 87 -9.31 1.02 5.04
C ALA A 87 -10.08 0.12 6.02
N LYS A 88 -9.44 -0.93 6.55
CA LYS A 88 -10.05 -1.77 7.60
C LYS A 88 -10.34 -0.95 8.86
N TRP A 89 -9.37 -0.19 9.36
CA TRP A 89 -9.59 0.64 10.53
C TRP A 89 -10.81 1.57 10.35
N LEU A 90 -10.90 2.26 9.21
CA LEU A 90 -11.97 3.15 8.85
C LEU A 90 -13.34 2.44 8.83
N MET A 91 -13.43 1.29 8.15
CA MET A 91 -14.65 0.47 8.14
C MET A 91 -15.14 0.07 9.54
N ASN A 92 -14.23 -0.16 10.48
CA ASN A 92 -14.60 -0.55 11.84
C ASN A 92 -15.02 0.64 12.73
N HIS A 93 -14.63 1.86 12.37
CA HIS A 93 -14.87 3.06 13.18
C HIS A 93 -16.00 3.93 12.60
N SER A 94 -16.28 3.82 11.30
CA SER A 94 -17.41 4.48 10.65
C SER A 94 -18.68 3.64 10.78
N LYS A 95 -19.70 4.19 11.43
CA LYS A 95 -21.00 3.51 11.63
C LYS A 95 -21.87 3.47 10.37
N ASN A 96 -21.62 4.35 9.41
CA ASN A 96 -22.34 4.49 8.14
C ASN A 96 -21.47 5.28 7.13
N ALA A 97 -22.00 5.60 5.94
CA ALA A 97 -21.29 6.35 4.90
C ALA A 97 -20.81 7.75 5.35
N ASN A 98 -21.50 8.39 6.30
CA ASN A 98 -21.09 9.67 6.90
C ASN A 98 -20.25 9.47 8.18
N GLY A 99 -19.93 8.22 8.51
CA GLY A 99 -19.24 7.86 9.75
C GLY A 99 -17.81 8.40 9.82
N PHE A 100 -17.25 8.88 8.72
CA PHE A 100 -15.94 9.56 8.73
C PHE A 100 -15.98 10.88 9.50
N GLU A 101 -17.12 11.59 9.54
CA GLU A 101 -17.26 12.84 10.32
C GLU A 101 -17.09 12.61 11.83
N THR A 102 -17.34 11.38 12.29
CA THR A 102 -17.14 11.01 13.71
C THR A 102 -15.68 10.74 14.06
N ILE A 103 -14.79 10.72 13.07
CA ILE A 103 -13.36 10.50 13.28
C ILE A 103 -12.70 11.81 13.65
N ASP A 104 -12.20 11.87 14.88
CA ASP A 104 -11.39 12.98 15.36
C ASP A 104 -10.04 13.00 14.60
N ARG A 105 -9.97 13.88 13.59
CA ARG A 105 -8.77 14.08 12.77
C ARG A 105 -7.57 14.54 13.58
N ASP A 106 -7.76 15.37 14.59
CA ASP A 106 -6.66 15.87 15.40
C ASP A 106 -6.06 14.74 16.26
N LYS A 107 -6.92 13.87 16.80
CA LYS A 107 -6.49 12.66 17.50
C LYS A 107 -5.76 11.69 16.57
N LEU A 108 -6.25 11.50 15.34
CA LEU A 108 -5.59 10.67 14.34
C LEU A 108 -4.21 11.26 13.96
N ARG A 109 -4.14 12.55 13.67
CA ARG A 109 -2.90 13.29 13.41
C ARG A 109 -1.89 13.11 14.54
N LYS A 110 -2.28 13.36 15.79
CA LYS A 110 -1.40 13.18 16.96
C LYS A 110 -0.87 11.75 17.07
N ARG A 111 -1.69 10.75 16.77
CA ARG A 111 -1.29 9.34 16.74
C ARG A 111 -0.24 9.06 15.67
N LEU A 112 -0.50 9.50 14.43
CA LEU A 112 0.42 9.30 13.30
C LEU A 112 1.74 10.05 13.51
N MET A 113 1.69 11.30 13.97
CA MET A 113 2.87 12.08 14.31
C MET A 113 3.73 11.42 15.39
N LYS A 114 3.11 10.85 16.43
CA LYS A 114 3.84 10.12 17.46
C LYS A 114 4.59 8.93 16.86
N ALA A 115 3.96 8.21 15.93
CA ALA A 115 4.58 7.08 15.26
C ALA A 115 5.70 7.52 14.30
N ALA A 116 5.48 8.58 13.51
CA ALA A 116 6.48 9.17 12.63
C ALA A 116 7.75 9.61 13.38
N LYS A 117 7.62 10.15 14.60
CA LYS A 117 8.77 10.50 15.45
C LYS A 117 9.51 9.29 16.02
N GLN A 118 8.85 8.16 16.19
CA GLN A 118 9.53 6.91 16.59
C GLN A 118 10.34 6.32 15.44
N VAL A 119 10.12 6.84 14.24
CA VAL A 119 10.63 6.41 12.95
C VAL A 119 11.72 7.40 12.50
N GLU A 120 12.30 8.19 13.43
CA GLU A 120 13.56 8.96 13.24
C GLU A 120 14.75 8.11 12.72
N ALA A 121 14.57 6.79 12.59
CA ALA A 121 15.54 5.83 12.07
C ALA A 121 15.28 5.38 10.62
N PHE A 122 14.26 5.92 9.94
CA PHE A 122 13.97 5.58 8.56
C PHE A 122 14.38 6.76 7.67
N ASP A 123 15.23 6.47 6.68
CA ASP A 123 15.73 7.40 5.67
C ASP A 123 14.60 7.76 4.66
N ASP A 124 13.45 8.20 5.16
CA ASP A 124 12.33 8.70 4.34
C ASP A 124 12.37 10.23 4.32
N ASP A 125 12.92 10.76 3.23
CA ASP A 125 13.11 12.21 3.05
C ASP A 125 11.77 12.97 3.16
N ASP A 126 10.69 12.43 2.61
CA ASP A 126 9.37 13.07 2.60
C ASP A 126 8.78 13.24 4.02
N LEU A 127 8.88 12.21 4.87
CA LEU A 127 8.39 12.26 6.24
C LEU A 127 9.28 13.11 7.14
N GLN A 128 10.60 13.12 6.90
CA GLN A 128 11.54 13.98 7.60
C GLN A 128 11.29 15.46 7.27
N GLU A 129 11.19 15.81 5.99
CA GLU A 129 10.84 17.16 5.52
C GLU A 129 9.51 17.61 6.16
N TRP A 130 8.49 16.75 6.11
CA TRP A 130 7.19 17.03 6.74
C TRP A 130 7.31 17.35 8.24
N LEU A 131 8.12 16.59 8.99
CA LEU A 131 8.31 16.76 10.44
C LEU A 131 9.05 18.05 10.79
N GLU A 132 9.97 18.50 9.93
CA GLU A 132 10.67 19.77 10.07
C GLU A 132 9.73 20.95 9.82
N GLU A 133 9.01 20.94 8.70
CA GLU A 133 8.05 21.98 8.34
C GLU A 133 6.95 22.15 9.39
N TRP A 134 6.44 21.04 9.96
CA TRP A 134 5.41 21.09 11.00
C TRP A 134 5.81 21.93 12.23
N ARG A 135 7.11 22.06 12.52
CA ARG A 135 7.59 22.85 13.66
C ARG A 135 7.46 24.35 13.45
N THR A 136 7.47 24.79 12.20
CA THR A 136 7.51 26.20 11.82
C THR A 136 6.24 26.67 11.11
N ILE A 137 5.38 25.74 10.69
CA ILE A 137 4.18 26.06 9.92
C ILE A 137 3.13 26.85 10.74
N ASP A 138 2.49 27.81 10.07
CA ASP A 138 1.43 28.61 10.64
C ASP A 138 0.15 27.79 10.89
N GLU A 139 -0.62 28.20 11.91
CA GLU A 139 -1.89 27.53 12.26
C GLU A 139 -2.87 27.44 11.08
N SER A 140 -2.88 28.43 10.19
CA SER A 140 -3.76 28.45 9.01
C SER A 140 -3.44 27.34 8.00
N GLU A 141 -2.21 26.85 7.97
CA GLU A 141 -1.74 25.87 6.98
C GLU A 141 -1.70 24.45 7.55
N LYS A 142 -1.82 24.29 8.88
CA LYS A 142 -1.79 22.98 9.57
C LYS A 142 -2.82 22.00 9.04
N LEU A 143 -3.95 22.47 8.50
CA LEU A 143 -4.93 21.58 7.89
C LEU A 143 -4.37 20.88 6.66
N ALA A 144 -3.78 21.62 5.73
CA ALA A 144 -3.17 21.09 4.51
C ALA A 144 -1.98 20.19 4.86
N HIS A 145 -1.15 20.61 5.81
CA HIS A 145 -0.03 19.80 6.31
C HIS A 145 -0.50 18.49 6.94
N THR A 146 -1.59 18.52 7.70
CA THR A 146 -2.19 17.31 8.27
C THR A 146 -2.67 16.35 7.17
N GLN A 147 -3.25 16.87 6.09
CA GLN A 147 -3.65 16.04 4.95
C GLN A 147 -2.42 15.43 4.26
N GLN A 148 -1.28 16.12 4.19
CA GLN A 148 -0.04 15.56 3.68
C GLN A 148 0.45 14.38 4.52
N LEU A 149 0.46 14.50 5.86
CA LEU A 149 0.77 13.36 6.75
C LEU A 149 -0.16 12.18 6.50
N PHE A 150 -1.45 12.46 6.29
CA PHE A 150 -2.43 11.41 6.01
C PHE A 150 -2.17 10.75 4.67
N ARG A 151 -1.79 11.51 3.64
CA ARG A 151 -1.34 10.92 2.37
C ARG A 151 -0.17 9.98 2.66
N LEU A 152 0.95 10.52 3.16
CA LEU A 152 2.19 9.78 3.42
C LEU A 152 1.98 8.46 4.17
N LEU A 153 1.17 8.44 5.24
CA LEU A 153 1.11 7.28 6.13
C LEU A 153 -0.13 6.41 6.01
N ILE A 154 -1.23 6.88 5.41
CA ILE A 154 -2.48 6.10 5.40
C ILE A 154 -3.19 6.07 4.04
N SER A 155 -2.65 6.76 3.02
CA SER A 155 -3.05 6.51 1.63
C SER A 155 -2.22 5.38 1.02
N ASP A 156 -2.79 4.75 0.01
CA ASP A 156 -2.12 3.69 -0.74
C ASP A 156 -1.12 4.31 -1.72
N HIS A 157 0.10 3.76 -1.81
CA HIS A 157 1.11 4.12 -2.82
C HIS A 157 1.63 5.57 -2.81
N SER A 158 1.49 6.30 -1.72
CA SER A 158 2.04 7.66 -1.60
C SER A 158 3.45 7.74 -1.03
N SER A 159 3.92 6.68 -0.37
CA SER A 159 5.23 6.57 0.27
C SER A 159 5.61 5.08 0.32
N SER A 160 6.89 4.78 0.52
CA SER A 160 7.37 3.44 0.84
C SER A 160 6.94 2.99 2.25
N PHE A 161 6.37 3.88 3.05
CA PHE A 161 5.93 3.60 4.41
C PHE A 161 4.43 3.78 4.58
N TYR A 162 3.87 3.02 5.52
CA TYR A 162 2.50 3.18 5.96
C TYR A 162 2.37 2.98 7.46
N TYR A 163 1.31 3.52 8.04
CA TYR A 163 0.94 3.29 9.42
C TYR A 163 0.04 2.05 9.57
N SER A 164 0.54 1.04 10.28
CA SER A 164 -0.24 -0.12 10.69
C SER A 164 -1.11 0.22 11.89
N PHE A 165 -2.42 0.21 11.68
CA PHE A 165 -3.40 0.25 12.76
C PHE A 165 -3.49 -1.07 13.54
N CYS A 166 -3.00 -2.17 12.97
CA CYS A 166 -2.92 -3.47 13.64
C CYS A 166 -1.87 -3.46 14.75
N ASP A 167 -0.70 -2.89 14.46
CA ASP A 167 0.48 -2.96 15.33
C ASP A 167 0.86 -1.60 15.93
N ASN A 168 0.12 -0.55 15.58
CA ASN A 168 0.26 0.81 16.10
C ASN A 168 1.65 1.43 15.83
N GLY A 169 2.20 1.20 14.63
CA GLY A 169 3.53 1.67 14.20
C GLY A 169 3.61 1.94 12.70
N VAL A 170 4.71 2.55 12.25
CA VAL A 170 5.00 2.75 10.82
C VAL A 170 5.83 1.58 10.32
N PHE A 171 5.53 1.10 9.13
CA PHE A 171 6.19 -0.03 8.49
C PHE A 171 6.47 0.28 7.04
N ASP A 172 7.56 -0.27 6.55
CA ASP A 172 7.91 -0.30 5.14
C ASP A 172 6.94 -1.25 4.38
N GLU A 173 6.33 -0.76 3.29
CA GLU A 173 5.42 -1.50 2.40
C GLU A 173 6.09 -2.74 1.79
N ASP A 174 7.41 -2.71 1.55
CA ASP A 174 8.14 -3.86 1.01
C ASP A 174 8.37 -4.94 2.06
N CYS A 175 8.41 -4.55 3.35
CA CYS A 175 8.62 -5.48 4.45
C CYS A 175 7.34 -6.00 5.08
N HIS A 176 6.23 -5.25 5.00
CA HIS A 176 4.96 -5.60 5.64
C HIS A 176 3.78 -5.26 4.75
N TRP A 177 2.76 -6.11 4.76
CA TRP A 177 1.53 -5.87 4.02
C TRP A 177 0.31 -6.23 4.86
N HIS A 178 -0.82 -5.59 4.59
CA HIS A 178 -2.08 -5.93 5.24
C HIS A 178 -2.82 -7.00 4.44
N CYS A 179 -3.04 -8.16 5.05
CA CYS A 179 -3.84 -9.19 4.41
C CYS A 179 -5.33 -8.85 4.43
N VAL A 180 -5.89 -8.50 3.28
CA VAL A 180 -7.32 -8.17 3.13
C VAL A 180 -8.24 -9.35 3.50
N LYS A 181 -7.79 -10.60 3.42
CA LYS A 181 -8.62 -11.75 3.85
C LYS A 181 -8.52 -12.02 5.36
N CYS A 182 -7.31 -12.01 5.92
CA CYS A 182 -7.08 -12.25 7.34
C CYS A 182 -7.26 -11.02 8.24
N GLN A 183 -7.37 -9.82 7.65
CA GLN A 183 -7.58 -8.55 8.34
C GLN A 183 -6.48 -8.21 9.37
N LYS A 184 -5.23 -8.50 9.02
CA LYS A 184 -4.05 -8.23 9.85
C LYS A 184 -2.84 -7.88 8.99
N CYS A 185 -1.95 -7.05 9.53
CA CYS A 185 -0.62 -6.87 8.95
C CYS A 185 0.23 -8.11 9.18
N VAL A 186 1.04 -8.46 8.19
CA VAL A 186 1.99 -9.57 8.23
C VAL A 186 3.27 -9.14 7.51
N GLU A 187 4.40 -9.76 7.86
CA GLU A 187 5.64 -9.52 7.14
C GLU A 187 5.57 -10.07 5.70
N TRP A 188 6.47 -9.59 4.84
CA TRP A 188 6.55 -9.92 3.42
C TRP A 188 6.73 -11.42 3.13
N ARG A 189 7.30 -12.18 4.07
CA ARG A 189 7.45 -13.65 4.00
C ARG A 189 6.15 -14.41 4.19
N PHE A 190 5.08 -13.75 4.61
CA PHE A 190 3.75 -14.37 4.65
C PHE A 190 3.00 -14.11 3.35
N TRP A 191 2.18 -15.09 2.98
CA TRP A 191 1.17 -14.98 1.92
C TRP A 191 -0.15 -15.57 2.40
N HIS A 192 -1.27 -15.13 1.82
CA HIS A 192 -2.58 -15.70 2.17
C HIS A 192 -2.87 -16.95 1.36
N CYS A 193 -2.94 -18.11 2.02
CA CYS A 193 -3.34 -19.34 1.38
C CYS A 193 -4.87 -19.38 1.24
N ASN A 194 -5.37 -19.28 0.00
CA ASN A 194 -6.81 -19.35 -0.29
C ASN A 194 -7.43 -20.70 0.13
N ARG A 195 -6.69 -21.81 0.01
CA ARG A 195 -7.16 -23.15 0.42
C ARG A 195 -7.28 -23.28 1.93
N CYS A 196 -6.28 -22.82 2.67
CA CYS A 196 -6.28 -22.86 4.14
C CYS A 196 -7.04 -21.69 4.78
N ASN A 197 -7.42 -20.69 3.97
CA ASN A 197 -7.95 -19.40 4.39
C ASN A 197 -7.16 -18.74 5.53
N LYS A 198 -5.83 -18.76 5.45
CA LYS A 198 -4.93 -18.15 6.45
C LYS A 198 -3.60 -17.68 5.85
N CYS A 199 -3.03 -16.62 6.43
CA CYS A 199 -1.65 -16.23 6.17
C CYS A 199 -0.69 -17.34 6.62
N THR A 200 0.19 -17.77 5.72
CA THR A 200 1.19 -18.80 5.96
C THR A 200 2.56 -18.27 5.57
N TYR A 201 3.58 -18.65 6.35
CA TYR A 201 4.97 -18.31 6.11
C TYR A 201 5.54 -19.10 4.93
N PHE A 202 6.28 -18.44 4.04
CA PHE A 202 7.08 -19.08 2.99
C PHE A 202 8.33 -19.73 3.60
N LYS A 203 8.51 -21.04 3.42
CA LYS A 203 9.78 -21.70 3.77
C LYS A 203 10.74 -21.60 2.58
N GLU A 204 11.89 -20.97 2.75
CA GLU A 204 12.87 -20.72 1.68
C GLU A 204 13.40 -21.97 0.97
N GLU A 205 13.39 -23.15 1.62
CA GLU A 205 13.83 -24.41 0.99
C GLU A 205 12.96 -24.83 -0.23
N GLU A 206 11.70 -24.40 -0.30
CA GLU A 206 10.81 -24.63 -1.45
C GLU A 206 10.99 -23.57 -2.57
N PHE A 207 11.59 -22.42 -2.25
CA PHE A 207 11.66 -21.26 -3.15
C PHE A 207 12.64 -21.44 -4.30
N LEU A 208 13.82 -22.03 -4.07
CA LEU A 208 14.81 -22.21 -5.15
C LEU A 208 14.35 -23.23 -6.20
N LEU A 209 13.53 -24.21 -5.81
CA LEU A 209 12.99 -25.21 -6.74
C LEU A 209 11.81 -24.65 -7.55
N GLU A 210 10.87 -23.93 -6.92
CA GLU A 210 9.73 -23.36 -7.65
C GLU A 210 10.11 -22.11 -8.47
N TYR A 211 11.01 -21.25 -7.98
CA TYR A 211 11.43 -20.05 -8.71
C TYR A 211 12.24 -20.39 -9.98
N MET A 212 13.05 -21.46 -9.95
CA MET A 212 13.74 -21.98 -11.15
C MET A 212 12.78 -22.69 -12.13
N GLN A 213 11.67 -23.26 -11.66
CA GLN A 213 10.67 -23.87 -12.52
C GLN A 213 9.73 -22.82 -13.16
N HIS A 214 9.39 -21.74 -12.43
CA HIS A 214 8.61 -20.62 -12.96
C HIS A 214 9.34 -19.80 -14.03
N TRP A 215 10.67 -19.67 -13.96
CA TRP A 215 11.44 -19.01 -15.03
C TRP A 215 11.42 -19.77 -16.37
N ASN A 216 11.26 -21.10 -16.34
CA ASN A 216 11.02 -21.88 -17.57
C ASN A 216 9.55 -21.81 -18.05
N PHE A 217 8.62 -21.40 -17.18
CA PHE A 217 7.18 -21.34 -17.46
C PHE A 217 6.72 -19.98 -18.02
N LEU A 218 7.51 -18.91 -17.87
CA LEU A 218 7.24 -17.59 -18.48
C LEU A 218 7.32 -17.58 -20.03
N LEU A 219 7.66 -18.72 -20.65
CA LEU A 219 7.51 -18.94 -22.10
C LEU A 219 6.17 -19.61 -22.49
N GLY A 220 5.24 -19.86 -21.55
CA GLY A 220 3.98 -20.55 -21.86
C GLY A 220 2.83 -20.27 -20.88
N THR A 221 1.89 -19.43 -21.31
CA THR A 221 0.46 -19.32 -20.92
C THR A 221 -0.01 -19.72 -19.50
N TYR A 222 -0.56 -18.72 -18.80
CA TYR A 222 -1.66 -18.72 -17.80
C TYR A 222 -1.93 -19.97 -16.93
N GLY A 223 -1.82 -19.75 -15.62
CA GLY A 223 -2.83 -20.21 -14.66
C GLY A 223 -2.50 -21.50 -13.90
N VAL A 224 -1.65 -21.41 -12.87
CA VAL A 224 -1.67 -22.36 -11.76
C VAL A 224 -1.29 -21.68 -10.46
N SER A 225 -2.18 -21.81 -9.47
CA SER A 225 -1.90 -21.48 -8.07
C SER A 225 -0.88 -22.46 -7.50
N SER A 226 0.22 -21.97 -6.90
CA SER A 226 1.22 -22.83 -6.24
C SER A 226 0.57 -23.77 -5.20
N PRO A 227 1.00 -25.04 -5.13
CA PRO A 227 0.51 -26.00 -4.15
C PRO A 227 0.98 -25.61 -2.75
N CYS A 228 0.03 -25.51 -1.81
CA CYS A 228 0.37 -25.46 -0.38
C CYS A 228 0.70 -26.89 0.09
N GLU A 229 1.98 -27.26 0.16
CA GLU A 229 2.44 -28.60 0.62
C GLU A 229 1.97 -28.94 2.05
N ARG A 230 1.64 -27.92 2.85
CA ARG A 230 1.03 -28.10 4.19
C ARG A 230 -0.40 -28.64 4.19
N CYS A 231 -1.03 -28.84 3.03
CA CYS A 231 -2.40 -29.36 2.94
C CYS A 231 -2.51 -30.89 2.89
N GLY A 232 -1.39 -31.64 2.77
CA GLY A 232 -1.34 -33.07 3.04
C GLY A 232 -2.39 -33.98 2.37
N ARG A 233 -2.99 -33.57 1.24
CA ARG A 233 -3.83 -34.44 0.40
C ARG A 233 -3.73 -34.01 -1.07
N MET A 234 -3.15 -34.92 -1.86
CA MET A 234 -3.39 -35.06 -3.31
C MET A 234 -4.90 -35.19 -3.57
#